data_AF-A0A6B1EX95-F1
#
_entry.id   AF-A0A6B1EX95-F1
#
_cell.length_a   1.000
_cell.length_b   1.000
_cell.length_c   1.000
_cell.angle_alpha   90.00
_cell.angle_beta   90.00
_cell.angle_gamma   90.00
#
_symmetry.space_group_name_H-M   'P 1'
#
loop_
_entity.id
_entity.type
_entity.pdbx_description
1 polymer ?
#
loop_
_entity_poly.entity_id
_entity_poly.type
_entity_poly.pdbx_seq_one_letter_code
_entity_poly.pdbx_strand_id
1 'polypeptide(L)'
;MNQWRHREKEIDPFLLFCFASVLSLLLCFGCGDTEDEQEVTNPTNNTFLNELDEPSRQPAEQQRWLTDADWKKLKDAEQWLHLTVEDWVNLKDKDWEKLKGKDWTRLTNREIREFMNLEIPRRWVLEVKDEALREKFGIAAFFQKFGDIPQVRYDVEFRRKRKREAKGGFITVTPEFAKYRVGDSAATYFLVPTEAHRHLLEDDIKQLKSIVAQEKRRFMEQLRIEDPEAWITDMRTLLIDKHGDIPEVDTIVNFLRKLELNLPRTDEECFAYIRVYSALYLFGSHTALIYESYAWLEASDQLRHILGDPPKQTGNLEKYREARAAGLSFYNIKWGDD
;
A
#
# COMPACT_ATOMS: atom_id res chain seq x y z
N MET A 1 5.45 48.12 -5.68
CA MET A 1 5.08 48.82 -4.42
C MET A 1 3.82 48.15 -3.89
N ASN A 2 3.96 47.13 -3.02
CA ASN A 2 2.87 46.52 -2.25
C ASN A 2 3.48 45.91 -0.98
N GLN A 3 3.08 46.47 0.16
CA GLN A 3 3.58 46.18 1.51
C GLN A 3 3.12 44.80 1.98
N TRP A 4 4.07 43.90 2.25
CA TRP A 4 3.86 42.73 3.09
C TRP A 4 4.01 43.16 4.55
N ARG A 5 2.89 43.27 5.26
CA ARG A 5 2.82 43.61 6.68
C ARG A 5 3.14 42.35 7.49
N HIS A 6 4.29 42.32 8.17
CA HIS A 6 4.60 41.33 9.21
C HIS A 6 3.51 41.38 10.27
N ARG A 7 2.75 40.29 10.39
CA ARG A 7 1.84 40.05 11.51
C ARG A 7 2.57 39.11 12.45
N GLU A 8 2.99 39.62 13.60
CA GLU A 8 3.41 38.78 14.72
C GLU A 8 2.23 37.88 15.07
N LYS A 9 2.43 36.56 14.95
CA LYS A 9 1.40 35.57 15.27
C LYS A 9 1.37 35.42 16.78
N GLU A 10 0.39 36.05 17.42
CA GLU A 10 -0.06 35.61 18.74
C GLU A 10 -0.43 34.12 18.62
N ILE A 11 0.24 33.28 19.40
CA ILE A 11 -0.02 31.84 19.44
C ILE A 11 -1.43 31.68 20.01
N ASP A 12 -2.35 31.17 19.19
CA ASP A 12 -3.73 30.91 19.60
C ASP A 12 -3.75 29.95 20.81
N PRO A 13 -4.29 30.37 21.96
CA PRO A 13 -4.42 29.54 23.16
C PRO A 13 -5.13 28.20 22.88
N PHE A 14 -5.97 28.14 21.85
CA PHE A 14 -6.68 26.93 21.43
C PHE A 14 -5.76 25.90 20.77
N LEU A 15 -4.75 26.35 20.01
CA LEU A 15 -3.72 25.48 19.41
C LEU A 15 -2.75 24.96 20.46
N LEU A 16 -2.38 25.79 21.45
CA LEU A 16 -1.59 25.37 22.59
C LEU A 16 -2.33 24.35 23.47
N PHE A 17 -3.66 24.48 23.60
CA PHE A 17 -4.51 23.57 24.38
C PHE A 17 -4.78 22.23 23.67
N CYS A 18 -4.92 22.22 22.34
CA CYS A 18 -4.96 20.98 21.56
C CYS A 18 -3.64 20.21 21.64
N PHE A 19 -2.49 20.90 21.58
CA PHE A 19 -1.18 20.25 21.78
C PHE A 19 -1.02 19.74 23.21
N ALA A 20 -1.42 20.53 24.22
CA ALA A 20 -1.33 20.12 25.63
C ALA A 20 -2.29 18.97 25.98
N SER A 21 -3.40 18.79 25.28
CA SER A 21 -4.33 17.67 25.50
C SER A 21 -3.79 16.36 24.91
N VAL A 22 -3.12 16.42 23.76
CA VAL A 22 -2.40 15.26 23.17
C VAL A 22 -1.13 14.94 23.98
N LEU A 23 -0.44 15.95 24.52
CA LEU A 23 0.75 15.78 25.36
C LEU A 23 0.41 15.37 26.81
N SER A 24 -0.74 15.76 27.35
CA SER A 24 -1.19 15.31 28.69
C SER A 24 -1.64 13.85 28.68
N LEU A 25 -2.09 13.33 27.54
CA LEU A 25 -2.29 11.88 27.37
C LEU A 25 -0.95 11.11 27.28
N LEU A 26 0.15 11.79 26.94
CA LEU A 26 1.51 11.24 26.93
C LEU A 26 2.25 11.37 28.27
N LEU A 27 1.86 12.30 29.15
CA LEU A 27 2.56 12.59 30.41
C LEU A 27 1.87 12.06 31.69
N CYS A 28 0.65 11.54 31.60
CA CYS A 28 -0.01 10.86 32.73
C CYS A 28 0.49 9.43 33.00
N PHE A 29 1.54 8.96 32.31
CA PHE A 29 2.19 7.65 32.53
C PHE A 29 3.61 7.74 33.13
N GLY A 30 3.94 8.84 33.80
CA GLY A 30 5.27 9.01 34.40
C GLY A 30 5.21 9.65 35.78
N CYS A 31 4.95 8.85 36.81
CA CYS A 31 5.59 8.90 38.15
C CYS A 31 4.83 7.95 39.09
N GLY A 32 5.44 6.80 39.38
CA GLY A 32 4.96 5.84 40.36
C GLY A 32 6.05 4.83 40.67
N ASP A 33 7.04 5.22 41.47
CA ASP A 33 7.92 4.30 42.18
C ASP A 33 7.09 3.49 43.18
N THR A 34 6.98 2.18 42.97
CA THR A 34 7.11 1.17 44.02
C THR A 34 7.36 -0.19 43.37
N GLU A 35 8.40 -0.84 43.85
CA GLU A 35 8.80 -2.22 43.60
C GLU A 35 7.63 -3.18 43.86
N ASP A 36 7.26 -4.00 42.88
CA ASP A 36 6.73 -5.36 43.06
C ASP A 36 6.60 -6.06 41.70
N GLU A 37 7.22 -7.24 41.59
CA GLU A 37 7.16 -8.12 40.42
C GLU A 37 5.74 -8.70 40.27
N GLN A 38 4.99 -8.23 39.27
CA GLN A 38 3.79 -8.92 38.81
C GLN A 38 3.63 -8.77 37.30
N GLU A 39 3.60 -9.92 36.61
CA GLU A 39 3.24 -10.05 35.20
C GLU A 39 1.85 -9.43 34.98
N VAL A 40 1.81 -8.25 34.35
CA VAL A 40 0.57 -7.64 33.86
C VAL A 40 0.75 -7.37 32.38
N THR A 41 0.03 -8.16 31.59
CA THR A 41 -0.19 -8.00 30.16
C THR A 41 -0.86 -6.65 29.89
N ASN A 42 -0.12 -5.73 29.27
CA ASN A 42 -0.61 -4.45 28.80
C ASN A 42 -1.51 -4.64 27.54
N PRO A 43 -2.70 -4.01 27.45
CA PRO A 43 -3.49 -3.97 26.22
C PRO A 43 -3.08 -2.75 25.39
N THR A 44 -2.31 -3.01 24.35
CA THR A 44 -1.76 -2.00 23.44
C THR A 44 -2.77 -1.69 22.31
N ASN A 45 -3.27 -0.44 22.22
CA ASN A 45 -4.17 0.00 21.13
C ASN A 45 -3.48 0.81 20.02
N ASN A 46 -2.14 0.89 20.01
CA ASN A 46 -1.36 1.42 18.89
C ASN A 46 -0.51 0.36 18.17
N THR A 47 -0.66 -0.93 18.50
CA THR A 47 0.06 -2.03 17.83
C THR A 47 -0.37 -2.24 16.37
N PHE A 48 -1.57 -1.79 16.00
CA PHE A 48 -2.14 -2.06 14.69
C PHE A 48 -1.38 -1.41 13.50
N LEU A 49 -0.52 -0.42 13.76
CA LEU A 49 0.22 0.28 12.70
C LEU A 49 1.68 -0.18 12.55
N ASN A 50 2.32 -0.69 13.61
CA ASN A 50 3.69 -1.19 13.54
C ASN A 50 3.79 -2.70 13.20
N GLU A 51 2.69 -3.45 13.29
CA GLU A 51 2.64 -4.87 12.87
C GLU A 51 2.34 -5.07 11.38
N LEU A 52 2.20 -4.00 10.59
CA LEU A 52 1.97 -4.08 9.13
C LEU A 52 3.27 -4.18 8.31
N ASP A 53 4.44 -4.10 8.95
CA ASP A 53 5.74 -4.22 8.29
C ASP A 53 6.17 -5.68 8.07
N GLU A 54 5.53 -6.65 8.73
CA GLU A 54 5.53 -8.02 8.22
C GLU A 54 4.42 -8.10 7.16
N PRO A 55 4.72 -8.45 5.88
CA PRO A 55 3.69 -8.73 4.92
C PRO A 55 2.83 -9.82 5.53
N SER A 56 1.60 -9.45 5.90
CA SER A 56 0.67 -10.30 6.62
C SER A 56 0.80 -11.72 6.09
N ARG A 57 1.32 -12.64 6.91
CA ARG A 57 1.23 -14.08 6.66
C ARG A 57 -0.25 -14.44 6.73
N GLN A 58 -1.02 -13.99 5.73
CA GLN A 58 -2.33 -14.57 5.49
C GLN A 58 -2.06 -16.07 5.34
N PRO A 59 -2.78 -16.93 6.07
CA PRO A 59 -2.66 -18.37 5.89
C PRO A 59 -2.73 -18.66 4.39
N ALA A 60 -1.81 -19.48 3.89
CA ALA A 60 -1.72 -19.84 2.46
C ALA A 60 -3.04 -20.37 1.85
N GLU A 61 -4.03 -20.68 2.69
CA GLU A 61 -5.35 -21.19 2.34
C GLU A 61 -6.36 -20.14 1.83
N GLN A 62 -6.04 -18.84 1.80
CA GLN A 62 -6.99 -17.81 1.32
C GLN A 62 -6.45 -16.88 0.24
N GLN A 63 -5.53 -17.35 -0.60
CA GLN A 63 -5.20 -16.64 -1.84
C GLN A 63 -6.31 -16.86 -2.86
N ARG A 64 -7.39 -16.08 -2.75
CA ARG A 64 -8.46 -16.06 -3.74
C ARG A 64 -7.93 -15.44 -5.03
N TRP A 65 -8.25 -16.05 -6.16
CA TRP A 65 -8.06 -15.49 -7.49
C TRP A 65 -8.68 -14.09 -7.58
N LEU A 66 -7.91 -13.13 -8.11
CA LEU A 66 -8.38 -11.77 -8.37
C LEU A 66 -9.41 -11.79 -9.48
N THR A 67 -10.39 -10.90 -9.37
CA THR A 67 -11.45 -10.72 -10.37
C THR A 67 -11.16 -9.52 -11.26
N ASP A 68 -11.86 -9.40 -12.40
CA ASP A 68 -11.81 -8.19 -13.24
C ASP A 68 -12.08 -6.89 -12.46
N ALA A 69 -12.92 -6.98 -11.44
CA ALA A 69 -13.21 -5.86 -10.55
C ALA A 69 -11.99 -5.47 -9.71
N ASP A 70 -11.22 -6.45 -9.23
CA ASP A 70 -10.01 -6.22 -8.45
C ASP A 70 -8.91 -5.64 -9.34
N TRP A 71 -8.77 -6.14 -10.57
CA TRP A 71 -7.86 -5.55 -11.57
C TRP A 71 -8.18 -4.09 -11.86
N LYS A 72 -9.46 -3.78 -12.06
CA LYS A 72 -9.90 -2.39 -12.28
C LYS A 72 -9.57 -1.49 -11.09
N LYS A 73 -9.73 -1.97 -9.85
CA LYS A 73 -9.37 -1.23 -8.63
C LYS A 73 -7.86 -1.02 -8.51
N LEU A 74 -7.08 -2.04 -8.88
CA LEU A 74 -5.62 -1.94 -8.92
C LEU A 74 -5.15 -0.90 -9.93
N LYS A 75 -5.70 -0.92 -11.15
CA LYS A 75 -5.40 0.07 -12.19
C LYS A 75 -5.83 1.48 -11.79
N ASP A 76 -6.98 1.62 -11.14
CA ASP A 76 -7.43 2.89 -10.58
C ASP A 76 -6.48 3.41 -9.51
N ALA A 77 -6.02 2.56 -8.58
CA ALA A 77 -5.03 2.94 -7.55
C ALA A 77 -3.66 3.29 -8.15
N GLU A 78 -3.21 2.56 -9.17
CA GLU A 78 -1.96 2.78 -9.88
C GLU A 78 -1.90 4.19 -10.49
N GLN A 79 -3.03 4.70 -11.00
CA GLN A 79 -3.11 6.06 -11.54
C GLN A 79 -2.76 7.15 -10.52
N TRP A 80 -2.75 6.88 -9.22
CA TRP A 80 -2.40 7.88 -8.20
C TRP A 80 -0.94 7.81 -7.74
N LEU A 81 -0.19 6.77 -8.15
CA LEU A 81 1.18 6.55 -7.68
C LEU A 81 2.21 7.56 -8.22
N HIS A 82 1.88 8.25 -9.30
CA HIS A 82 2.76 9.25 -9.92
C HIS A 82 2.71 10.62 -9.25
N LEU A 83 1.75 10.85 -8.33
CA LEU A 83 1.59 12.11 -7.64
C LEU A 83 2.61 12.27 -6.51
N THR A 84 3.20 13.47 -6.42
CA THR A 84 4.04 13.91 -5.30
C THR A 84 3.18 14.37 -4.12
N VAL A 85 3.81 14.59 -2.96
CA VAL A 85 3.14 15.18 -1.80
C VAL A 85 2.46 16.51 -2.17
N GLU A 86 3.16 17.35 -2.93
CA GLU A 86 2.65 18.63 -3.40
C GLU A 86 1.45 18.47 -4.34
N ASP A 87 1.46 17.47 -5.23
CA ASP A 87 0.32 17.21 -6.13
C ASP A 87 -0.93 16.78 -5.35
N TRP A 88 -0.77 15.92 -4.35
CA TRP A 88 -1.86 15.45 -3.49
C TRP A 88 -2.53 16.60 -2.72
N VAL A 89 -1.74 17.53 -2.20
CA VAL A 89 -2.25 18.72 -1.49
C VAL A 89 -2.97 19.68 -2.43
N ASN A 90 -2.56 19.75 -3.70
CA ASN A 90 -3.10 20.66 -4.71
C ASN A 90 -4.17 20.03 -5.61
N LEU A 91 -4.77 18.90 -5.21
CA LEU A 91 -5.88 18.29 -5.94
C LEU A 91 -7.07 19.25 -6.07
N LYS A 92 -7.69 19.24 -7.26
CA LYS A 92 -8.90 20.03 -7.53
C LYS A 92 -10.12 19.34 -6.92
N ASP A 93 -11.19 20.08 -6.68
CA ASP A 93 -12.45 19.57 -6.11
C ASP A 93 -12.97 18.31 -6.82
N LYS A 94 -12.90 18.30 -8.15
CA LYS A 94 -13.31 17.14 -8.96
C LYS A 94 -12.46 15.90 -8.73
N ASP A 95 -11.19 16.06 -8.37
CA ASP A 95 -10.26 14.96 -8.19
C ASP A 95 -10.45 14.33 -6.79
N TRP A 96 -10.78 15.14 -5.77
CA TRP A 96 -11.28 14.64 -4.49
C TRP A 96 -12.51 13.74 -4.66
N GLU A 97 -13.45 14.13 -5.52
CA GLU A 97 -14.64 13.31 -5.81
C GLU A 97 -14.33 11.98 -6.51
N LYS A 98 -13.31 11.94 -7.37
CA LYS A 98 -12.84 10.69 -8.02
C LYS A 98 -12.15 9.75 -7.04
N LEU A 99 -11.51 10.28 -6.00
CA LEU A 99 -10.91 9.47 -4.95
C LEU A 99 -11.94 8.70 -4.13
N LYS A 100 -13.21 9.07 -4.16
CA LYS A 100 -14.25 8.40 -3.39
C LYS A 100 -14.84 7.21 -4.17
N GLY A 101 -14.97 6.08 -3.49
CA GLY A 101 -15.69 4.91 -4.00
C GLY A 101 -17.19 5.14 -4.15
N LYS A 102 -17.85 4.25 -4.90
CA LYS A 102 -19.31 4.29 -5.10
C LYS A 102 -20.11 3.98 -3.83
N ASP A 103 -19.50 3.28 -2.89
CA ASP A 103 -20.09 2.80 -1.65
C ASP A 103 -19.95 3.79 -0.48
N TRP A 104 -19.27 4.91 -0.70
CA TRP A 104 -19.11 5.98 0.29
C TRP A 104 -20.45 6.66 0.58
N THR A 105 -20.74 6.88 1.86
CA THR A 105 -21.90 7.68 2.26
C THR A 105 -21.54 9.15 2.26
N ARG A 106 -22.08 9.87 1.27
CA ARG A 106 -21.79 11.28 1.04
C ARG A 106 -22.52 12.16 2.05
N LEU A 107 -21.90 13.26 2.42
CA LEU A 107 -22.53 14.29 3.23
C LEU A 107 -23.58 15.04 2.40
N THR A 108 -24.76 15.21 2.97
CA THR A 108 -25.79 16.06 2.38
C THR A 108 -25.56 17.53 2.74
N ASN A 109 -26.01 18.45 1.87
CA ASN A 109 -25.99 19.88 2.17
C ASN A 109 -26.75 20.24 3.47
N ARG A 110 -27.73 19.42 3.86
CA ARG A 110 -28.45 19.57 5.14
C ARG A 110 -27.55 19.24 6.33
N GLU A 111 -26.87 18.10 6.30
CA GLU A 111 -25.93 17.71 7.36
C GLU A 111 -24.80 18.75 7.51
N ILE A 112 -24.25 19.23 6.39
CA ILE A 112 -23.20 20.25 6.43
C ILE A 112 -23.70 21.53 7.11
N ARG A 113 -24.90 22.02 6.75
CA ARG A 113 -25.51 23.18 7.44
C ARG A 113 -25.76 22.91 8.91
N GLU A 114 -26.16 21.69 9.28
CA GLU A 114 -26.33 21.32 10.68
C GLU A 114 -25.00 21.40 11.44
N PHE A 115 -23.92 20.83 10.90
CA PHE A 115 -22.58 20.88 11.49
C PHE A 115 -22.05 22.30 11.63
N MET A 116 -22.24 23.14 10.61
CA MET A 116 -21.81 24.55 10.63
C MET A 116 -22.53 25.39 11.70
N ASN A 117 -23.77 25.02 12.07
CA ASN A 117 -24.59 25.78 13.02
C ASN A 117 -24.71 25.10 14.40
N LEU A 118 -24.12 23.92 14.59
CA LEU A 118 -24.24 23.17 15.83
C LEU A 118 -23.49 23.89 16.96
N GLU A 119 -24.16 24.18 18.07
CA GLU A 119 -23.47 24.72 19.25
C GLU A 119 -22.58 23.65 19.89
N ILE A 120 -21.28 23.95 20.00
CA ILE A 120 -20.27 23.03 20.52
C ILE A 120 -19.87 23.45 21.94
N PRO A 121 -20.12 22.64 22.98
CA PRO A 121 -19.69 22.94 24.34
C PRO A 121 -18.17 23.09 24.42
N ARG A 122 -17.63 24.08 25.15
CA ARG A 122 -16.17 24.37 25.17
C ARG A 122 -15.29 23.17 25.54
N ARG A 123 -15.76 22.28 26.42
CA ARG A 123 -15.04 21.10 26.94
C ARG A 123 -15.65 19.78 26.49
N TRP A 124 -16.30 19.78 25.32
CA TRP A 124 -17.04 18.62 24.81
C TRP A 124 -16.20 17.34 24.73
N VAL A 125 -14.90 17.43 24.42
CA VAL A 125 -13.98 16.28 24.34
C VAL A 125 -13.90 15.53 25.68
N LEU A 126 -13.91 16.25 26.80
CA LEU A 126 -13.76 15.68 28.14
C LEU A 126 -15.11 15.39 28.82
N GLU A 127 -16.10 16.25 28.60
CA GLU A 127 -17.36 16.24 29.35
C GLU A 127 -18.45 15.37 28.71
N VAL A 128 -18.44 15.22 27.38
CA VAL A 128 -19.46 14.44 26.67
C VAL A 128 -19.07 12.96 26.70
N LYS A 129 -19.84 12.15 27.43
CA LYS A 129 -19.64 10.70 27.54
C LYS A 129 -20.23 9.91 26.37
N ASP A 130 -21.25 10.45 25.71
CA ASP A 130 -21.87 9.82 24.55
C ASP A 130 -20.92 9.92 23.34
N GLU A 131 -20.43 8.78 22.87
CA GLU A 131 -19.44 8.71 21.80
C GLU A 131 -19.98 9.21 20.46
N ALA A 132 -21.26 8.98 20.16
CA ALA A 132 -21.88 9.45 18.93
C ALA A 132 -22.02 10.99 18.93
N LEU A 133 -22.37 11.57 20.07
CA LEU A 133 -22.45 13.01 20.26
C LEU A 133 -21.06 13.66 20.24
N ARG A 134 -20.06 13.01 20.84
CA ARG A 134 -18.66 13.43 20.77
C ARG A 134 -18.17 13.43 19.32
N GLU A 135 -18.40 12.36 18.56
CA GLU A 135 -18.07 12.29 17.13
C GLU A 135 -18.78 13.42 16.35
N LYS A 136 -20.07 13.65 16.61
CA LYS A 136 -20.86 14.73 16.00
C LYS A 136 -20.24 16.11 16.27
N PHE A 137 -19.84 16.38 17.51
CA PHE A 137 -19.18 17.64 17.87
C PHE A 137 -17.79 17.77 17.24
N GLY A 138 -17.04 16.68 17.12
CA GLY A 138 -15.76 16.67 16.39
C GLY A 138 -15.91 17.04 14.93
N ILE A 139 -16.89 16.46 14.25
CA ILE A 139 -17.22 16.79 12.85
C ILE A 139 -17.66 18.25 12.73
N ALA A 140 -18.55 18.72 13.61
CA ALA A 140 -19.00 20.10 13.63
C ALA A 140 -17.86 21.09 13.86
N ALA A 141 -16.95 20.81 14.79
CA ALA A 141 -15.79 21.64 15.07
C ALA A 141 -14.88 21.75 13.84
N PHE A 142 -14.73 20.66 13.09
CA PHE A 142 -13.94 20.62 11.86
C PHE A 142 -14.56 21.52 10.78
N PHE A 143 -15.86 21.38 10.53
CA PHE A 143 -16.60 22.22 9.59
C PHE A 143 -16.59 23.70 9.99
N GLN A 144 -16.82 24.03 11.26
CA GLN A 144 -16.81 25.41 11.73
C GLN A 144 -15.42 26.06 11.63
N LYS A 145 -14.35 25.28 11.82
CA LYS A 145 -12.97 25.77 11.73
C LYS A 145 -12.50 25.99 10.29
N PHE A 146 -12.77 25.03 9.40
CA PHE A 146 -12.19 25.01 8.05
C PHE A 146 -13.18 25.34 6.94
N GLY A 147 -14.47 25.39 7.25
CA GLY A 147 -15.53 25.59 6.29
C GLY A 147 -15.89 24.33 5.50
N ASP A 148 -16.77 24.52 4.52
CA ASP A 148 -17.25 23.48 3.64
C ASP A 148 -16.34 23.35 2.39
N ILE A 149 -15.23 22.63 2.54
CA ILE A 149 -14.24 22.40 1.48
C ILE A 149 -14.05 20.90 1.21
N PRO A 150 -13.54 20.50 0.02
CA PRO A 150 -13.44 19.09 -0.37
C PRO A 150 -12.67 18.22 0.62
N GLN A 151 -11.60 18.72 1.22
CA GLN A 151 -10.74 18.01 2.18
C GLN A 151 -11.51 17.66 3.46
N VAL A 152 -12.28 18.61 4.01
CA VAL A 152 -13.13 18.39 5.20
C VAL A 152 -14.21 17.36 4.88
N ARG A 153 -14.85 17.47 3.72
CA ARG A 153 -15.84 16.48 3.28
C ARG A 153 -15.21 15.10 3.13
N TYR A 154 -14.02 15.02 2.55
CA TYR A 154 -13.31 13.76 2.30
C TYR A 154 -12.99 13.04 3.62
N ASP A 155 -12.33 13.71 4.57
CA ASP A 155 -11.98 13.16 5.88
C ASP A 155 -13.22 12.61 6.61
N VAL A 156 -14.31 13.39 6.66
CA VAL A 156 -15.54 12.98 7.35
C VAL A 156 -16.21 11.78 6.67
N GLU A 157 -16.32 11.80 5.34
CA GLU A 157 -16.92 10.69 4.58
C GLU A 157 -16.06 9.41 4.64
N PHE A 158 -14.73 9.56 4.64
CA PHE A 158 -13.80 8.44 4.77
C PHE A 158 -13.89 7.81 6.16
N ARG A 159 -13.93 8.61 7.23
CA ARG A 159 -14.13 8.11 8.60
C ARG A 159 -15.42 7.31 8.72
N ARG A 160 -16.53 7.77 8.11
CA ARG A 160 -17.80 7.03 8.06
C ARG A 160 -17.65 5.68 7.37
N LYS A 161 -16.94 5.64 6.23
CA LYS A 161 -16.66 4.38 5.51
C LYS A 161 -15.81 3.44 6.35
N ARG A 162 -14.67 3.91 6.87
CA ARG A 162 -13.77 3.13 7.72
C ARG A 162 -14.50 2.54 8.92
N LYS A 163 -15.37 3.33 9.58
CA LYS A 163 -16.19 2.84 10.71
C LYS A 163 -17.18 1.75 10.29
N ARG A 164 -17.73 1.81 9.08
CA ARG A 164 -18.62 0.76 8.54
C ARG A 164 -17.84 -0.52 8.26
N GLU A 165 -16.66 -0.41 7.66
CA GLU A 165 -15.81 -1.56 7.32
C GLU A 165 -15.24 -2.22 8.60
N ALA A 166 -14.84 -1.42 9.58
CA ALA A 166 -14.34 -1.89 10.87
C ALA A 166 -15.39 -2.68 11.69
N LYS A 167 -16.70 -2.46 11.47
CA LYS A 167 -17.74 -3.28 12.13
C LYS A 167 -17.66 -4.76 11.77
N GLY A 168 -16.97 -5.12 10.69
CA GLY A 168 -16.68 -6.50 10.30
C GLY A 168 -15.45 -7.11 10.98
N GLY A 169 -14.80 -6.40 11.91
CA GLY A 169 -13.56 -6.83 12.57
C GLY A 169 -12.34 -6.27 11.85
N PHE A 170 -11.82 -7.00 10.86
CA PHE A 170 -10.58 -6.65 10.17
C PHE A 170 -10.84 -5.90 8.87
N ILE A 171 -10.14 -4.78 8.67
CA ILE A 171 -10.12 -4.08 7.39
C ILE A 171 -9.04 -4.70 6.52
N THR A 172 -9.45 -5.37 5.43
CA THR A 172 -8.51 -5.82 4.41
C THR A 172 -7.88 -4.63 3.71
N VAL A 173 -6.56 -4.51 3.79
CA VAL A 173 -5.82 -3.42 3.14
C VAL A 173 -5.68 -3.70 1.64
N THR A 174 -6.72 -3.35 0.89
CA THR A 174 -6.72 -3.43 -0.59
C THR A 174 -6.02 -2.20 -1.20
N PRO A 175 -5.58 -2.24 -2.47
CA PRO A 175 -5.06 -1.06 -3.16
C PRO A 175 -6.02 0.12 -3.12
N GLU A 176 -7.32 -0.16 -3.26
CA GLU A 176 -8.39 0.82 -3.19
C GLU A 176 -8.48 1.48 -1.81
N PHE A 177 -8.41 0.69 -0.72
CA PHE A 177 -8.42 1.22 0.63
C PHE A 177 -7.16 2.02 0.97
N ALA A 178 -5.99 1.53 0.54
CA ALA A 178 -4.72 2.26 0.70
C ALA A 178 -4.75 3.60 -0.03
N LYS A 179 -5.33 3.67 -1.24
CA LYS A 179 -5.56 4.93 -1.95
C LYS A 179 -6.43 5.89 -1.14
N TYR A 180 -7.48 5.37 -0.48
CA TYR A 180 -8.33 6.20 0.37
C TYR A 180 -7.58 6.77 1.58
N ARG A 181 -6.68 5.98 2.19
CA ARG A 181 -5.81 6.46 3.27
C ARG A 181 -4.87 7.58 2.81
N VAL A 182 -4.26 7.47 1.63
CA VAL A 182 -3.43 8.55 1.08
C VAL A 182 -4.25 9.83 0.91
N GLY A 183 -5.49 9.74 0.42
CA GLY A 183 -6.40 10.88 0.34
C GLY A 183 -6.71 11.50 1.70
N ASP A 184 -6.91 10.69 2.74
CA ASP A 184 -7.18 11.12 4.12
C ASP A 184 -5.98 11.85 4.74
N SER A 185 -4.79 11.28 4.57
CA SER A 185 -3.53 11.89 5.02
C SER A 185 -3.23 13.18 4.26
N ALA A 186 -3.53 13.24 2.97
CA ALA A 186 -3.42 14.46 2.17
C ALA A 186 -4.40 15.54 2.63
N ALA A 187 -5.65 15.18 2.92
CA ALA A 187 -6.64 16.10 3.47
C ALA A 187 -6.21 16.62 4.85
N THR A 188 -5.70 15.73 5.71
CA THR A 188 -5.22 16.08 7.05
C THR A 188 -4.02 17.03 6.99
N TYR A 189 -3.04 16.74 6.13
CA TYR A 189 -1.88 17.61 5.94
C TYR A 189 -2.27 18.99 5.37
N PHE A 190 -3.21 19.03 4.42
CA PHE A 190 -3.75 20.30 3.90
C PHE A 190 -4.38 21.15 5.01
N LEU A 191 -5.20 20.54 5.86
CA LEU A 191 -5.93 21.25 6.91
C LEU A 191 -5.03 21.67 8.07
N VAL A 192 -3.99 20.88 8.37
CA VAL A 192 -3.07 21.09 9.47
C VAL A 192 -1.63 20.76 9.00
N PRO A 193 -0.95 21.70 8.33
CA PRO A 193 0.34 21.44 7.69
C PRO A 193 1.49 21.39 8.70
N THR A 194 1.64 20.25 9.35
CA THR A 194 2.75 19.94 10.28
C THR A 194 3.66 18.90 9.67
N GLU A 195 4.93 18.86 10.11
CA GLU A 195 5.88 17.85 9.62
C GLU A 195 5.41 16.41 9.92
N ALA A 196 4.76 16.20 11.07
CA ALA A 196 4.19 14.89 11.41
C ALA A 196 3.13 14.43 10.40
N HIS A 197 2.23 15.33 9.97
CA HIS A 197 1.24 14.99 8.94
C HIS A 197 1.85 14.85 7.54
N ARG A 198 2.94 15.57 7.25
CA ARG A 198 3.71 15.40 6.01
C ARG A 198 4.33 14.00 5.94
N HIS A 199 4.99 13.56 7.01
CA HIS A 199 5.57 12.21 7.08
C HIS A 199 4.49 11.13 7.01
N LEU A 200 3.36 11.29 7.68
CA LEU A 200 2.24 10.35 7.58
C LEU A 200 1.76 10.18 6.13
N LEU A 201 1.66 11.28 5.37
CA LEU A 201 1.30 11.23 3.95
C LEU A 201 2.39 10.52 3.11
N GLU A 202 3.66 10.82 3.35
CA GLU A 202 4.78 10.15 2.67
C GLU A 202 4.78 8.63 2.92
N ASP A 203 4.54 8.22 4.17
CA ASP A 203 4.46 6.82 4.58
C ASP A 203 3.25 6.11 3.94
N ASP A 204 2.08 6.74 3.93
CA ASP A 204 0.89 6.19 3.26
C ASP A 204 1.10 6.05 1.74
N ILE A 205 1.78 7.00 1.09
CA ILE A 205 2.14 6.91 -0.34
C ILE A 205 3.07 5.72 -0.57
N LYS A 206 4.09 5.55 0.29
CA LYS A 206 5.03 4.42 0.22
C LYS A 206 4.30 3.10 0.42
N GLN A 207 3.38 3.04 1.37
CA GLN A 207 2.57 1.84 1.63
C GLN A 207 1.65 1.52 0.44
N LEU A 208 1.00 2.51 -0.15
CA LEU A 208 0.20 2.33 -1.37
C LEU A 208 1.05 1.77 -2.51
N LYS A 209 2.26 2.29 -2.74
CA LYS A 209 3.20 1.76 -3.74
C LYS A 209 3.51 0.28 -3.49
N SER A 210 3.81 -0.08 -2.24
CA SER A 210 4.10 -1.47 -1.85
C SER A 210 2.91 -2.40 -2.12
N ILE A 211 1.71 -2.00 -1.71
CA ILE A 211 0.47 -2.79 -1.87
C ILE A 211 0.12 -2.95 -3.36
N VAL A 212 0.18 -1.88 -4.15
CA VAL A 212 -0.05 -1.96 -5.60
C VAL A 212 0.96 -2.89 -6.26
N ALA A 213 2.24 -2.81 -5.88
CA ALA A 213 3.26 -3.71 -6.42
C ALA A 213 3.00 -5.18 -6.03
N GLN A 214 2.56 -5.44 -4.79
CA GLN A 214 2.20 -6.78 -4.33
C GLN A 214 0.99 -7.35 -5.07
N GLU A 215 -0.07 -6.58 -5.22
CA GLU A 215 -1.28 -7.01 -5.93
C GLU A 215 -1.04 -7.20 -7.43
N LYS A 216 -0.20 -6.36 -8.05
CA LYS A 216 0.29 -6.59 -9.42
C LYS A 216 0.99 -7.94 -9.55
N ARG A 217 1.87 -8.29 -8.61
CA ARG A 217 2.55 -9.60 -8.62
C ARG A 217 1.55 -10.76 -8.50
N ARG A 218 0.53 -10.62 -7.65
CA ARG A 218 -0.55 -11.62 -7.53
C ARG A 218 -1.34 -11.77 -8.83
N PHE A 219 -1.70 -10.65 -9.47
CA PHE A 219 -2.43 -10.68 -10.73
C PHE A 219 -1.60 -11.30 -11.86
N MET A 220 -0.33 -10.93 -11.96
CA MET A 220 0.61 -11.53 -12.91
C MET A 220 0.68 -13.05 -12.71
N GLU A 221 0.71 -13.54 -11.47
CA GLU A 221 0.77 -14.97 -11.26
C GLU A 221 -0.50 -15.70 -11.70
N GLN A 222 -1.65 -15.11 -11.43
CA GLN A 222 -2.91 -15.62 -11.91
C GLN A 222 -2.93 -15.68 -13.45
N LEU A 223 -2.51 -14.60 -14.10
CA LEU A 223 -2.46 -14.51 -15.56
C LEU A 223 -1.51 -15.56 -16.15
N ARG A 224 -0.37 -15.84 -15.51
CA ARG A 224 0.55 -16.90 -15.95
C ARG A 224 -0.13 -18.27 -16.05
N ILE A 225 -1.06 -18.56 -15.14
CA ILE A 225 -1.76 -19.84 -15.08
C ILE A 225 -2.96 -19.86 -16.05
N GLU A 226 -3.73 -18.76 -16.12
CA GLU A 226 -4.96 -18.68 -16.91
C GLU A 226 -4.71 -18.40 -18.40
N ASP A 227 -3.79 -17.50 -18.71
CA ASP A 227 -3.42 -17.07 -20.07
C ASP A 227 -1.91 -16.73 -20.14
N PRO A 228 -1.05 -17.74 -20.36
CA PRO A 228 0.40 -17.54 -20.41
C PRO A 228 0.86 -16.54 -21.46
N GLU A 229 0.17 -16.40 -22.60
CA GLU A 229 0.57 -15.44 -23.65
C GLU A 229 0.27 -13.99 -23.24
N ALA A 230 -0.88 -13.75 -22.60
CA ALA A 230 -1.17 -12.46 -21.99
C ALA A 230 -0.15 -12.13 -20.88
N TRP A 231 0.20 -13.12 -20.04
CA TRP A 231 1.25 -12.94 -19.03
C TRP A 231 2.61 -12.57 -19.62
N ILE A 232 3.02 -13.21 -20.72
CA ILE A 232 4.25 -12.88 -21.43
C ILE A 232 4.25 -11.44 -21.94
N THR A 233 3.11 -10.97 -22.43
CA THR A 233 2.94 -9.57 -22.89
C THR A 233 3.13 -8.60 -21.72
N ASP A 234 2.49 -8.87 -20.59
CA ASP A 234 2.62 -8.03 -19.38
C ASP A 234 4.04 -8.10 -18.78
N MET A 235 4.69 -9.27 -18.82
CA MET A 235 6.09 -9.43 -18.43
C MET A 235 7.03 -8.61 -19.30
N ARG A 236 6.78 -8.54 -20.62
CA ARG A 236 7.54 -7.66 -21.51
C ARG A 236 7.40 -6.21 -21.10
N THR A 237 6.17 -5.74 -20.85
CA THR A 237 5.93 -4.36 -20.38
C THR A 237 6.65 -4.08 -19.07
N LEU A 238 6.62 -5.01 -18.12
CA LEU A 238 7.32 -4.88 -16.83
C LEU A 238 8.84 -4.81 -17.00
N LEU A 239 9.41 -5.63 -17.88
CA LEU A 239 10.85 -5.62 -18.14
C LEU A 239 11.29 -4.36 -18.89
N ILE A 240 10.46 -3.83 -19.79
CA ILE A 240 10.71 -2.53 -20.45
C ILE A 240 10.68 -1.39 -19.44
N ASP A 241 9.72 -1.37 -18.53
CA ASP A 241 9.65 -0.34 -17.47
C ASP A 241 10.92 -0.37 -16.60
N LYS A 242 11.43 -1.57 -16.33
CA LYS A 242 12.61 -1.78 -15.47
C LYS A 242 13.94 -1.51 -16.16
N HIS A 243 14.11 -1.95 -17.41
CA HIS A 243 15.40 -2.01 -18.10
C HIS A 243 15.45 -1.18 -19.39
N GLY A 244 14.32 -0.60 -19.81
CA GLY A 244 14.14 0.05 -21.11
C GLY A 244 13.76 -0.93 -22.23
N ASP A 245 13.34 -0.39 -23.37
CA ASP A 245 13.03 -1.17 -24.58
C ASP A 245 14.33 -1.47 -25.35
N ILE A 246 15.04 -2.49 -24.86
CA ILE A 246 16.34 -2.95 -25.39
C ILE A 246 16.26 -4.42 -25.85
N PRO A 247 17.08 -4.87 -26.81
CA PRO A 247 17.03 -6.25 -27.35
C PRO A 247 17.19 -7.36 -26.30
N GLU A 248 17.89 -7.07 -25.20
CA GLU A 248 18.05 -7.95 -24.04
C GLU A 248 16.69 -8.32 -23.41
N VAL A 249 15.75 -7.37 -23.35
CA VAL A 249 14.41 -7.63 -22.83
C VAL A 249 13.69 -8.65 -23.71
N ASP A 250 13.75 -8.50 -25.03
CA ASP A 250 13.13 -9.47 -25.95
C ASP A 250 13.77 -10.86 -25.83
N THR A 251 15.08 -10.93 -25.55
CA THR A 251 15.77 -12.21 -25.28
C THR A 251 15.19 -12.91 -24.05
N ILE A 252 15.00 -12.18 -22.95
CA ILE A 252 14.38 -12.70 -21.72
C ILE A 252 12.94 -13.13 -21.98
N VAL A 253 12.14 -12.26 -22.60
CA VAL A 253 10.71 -12.49 -22.88
C VAL A 253 10.51 -13.71 -23.78
N ASN A 254 11.31 -13.86 -24.83
CA ASN A 254 11.24 -15.02 -25.72
C ASN A 254 11.59 -16.32 -24.99
N PHE A 255 12.59 -16.30 -24.11
CA PHE A 255 12.93 -17.47 -23.30
C PHE A 255 11.82 -17.82 -22.31
N LEU A 256 11.28 -16.83 -21.59
CA LEU A 256 10.14 -17.02 -20.68
C LEU A 256 8.92 -17.59 -21.42
N ARG A 257 8.64 -17.11 -22.64
CA ARG A 257 7.53 -17.59 -23.45
C ARG A 257 7.69 -19.07 -23.79
N LYS A 258 8.88 -19.46 -24.24
CA LYS A 258 9.16 -20.87 -24.53
C LYS A 258 9.07 -21.73 -23.28
N LEU A 259 9.59 -21.22 -22.17
CA LEU A 259 9.52 -21.91 -20.89
C LEU A 259 8.07 -22.15 -20.49
N GLU A 260 7.24 -21.10 -20.37
CA GLU A 260 5.85 -21.20 -19.92
C GLU A 260 4.95 -22.01 -20.87
N LEU A 261 5.19 -21.94 -22.18
CA LEU A 261 4.43 -22.72 -23.18
C LEU A 261 5.00 -24.13 -23.42
N ASN A 262 6.02 -24.55 -22.66
CA ASN A 262 6.73 -25.83 -22.83
C ASN A 262 7.22 -26.06 -24.27
N LEU A 263 7.68 -25.00 -24.93
CA LEU A 263 8.28 -25.08 -26.26
C LEU A 263 9.75 -25.52 -26.16
N PRO A 264 10.28 -26.20 -27.19
CA PRO A 264 11.69 -26.55 -27.26
C PRO A 264 12.58 -25.30 -27.21
N ARG A 265 13.67 -25.41 -26.43
CA ARG A 265 14.70 -24.39 -26.24
C ARG A 265 16.04 -24.98 -26.67
N THR A 266 16.85 -24.23 -27.41
CA THR A 266 18.21 -24.68 -27.79
C THR A 266 19.23 -24.27 -26.75
N ASP A 267 20.41 -24.89 -26.78
CA ASP A 267 21.50 -24.54 -25.87
C ASP A 267 21.97 -23.09 -26.11
N GLU A 268 21.97 -22.62 -27.35
CA GLU A 268 22.29 -21.21 -27.67
C GLU A 268 21.29 -20.24 -27.05
N GLU A 269 19.99 -20.59 -27.03
CA GLU A 269 18.95 -19.77 -26.41
C GLU A 269 19.10 -19.74 -24.88
N CYS A 270 19.39 -20.88 -24.25
CA CYS A 270 19.71 -20.95 -22.84
C CYS A 270 20.95 -20.11 -22.51
N PHE A 271 21.99 -20.18 -23.33
CA PHE A 271 23.24 -19.44 -23.11
C PHE A 271 23.02 -17.93 -23.29
N ALA A 272 22.25 -17.53 -24.30
CA ALA A 272 21.85 -16.15 -24.53
C ALA A 272 21.05 -15.60 -23.35
N TYR A 273 20.06 -16.36 -22.86
CA TYR A 273 19.29 -16.01 -21.68
C TYR A 273 20.18 -15.79 -20.45
N ILE A 274 21.03 -16.76 -20.09
CA ILE A 274 21.89 -16.66 -18.91
C ILE A 274 22.82 -15.45 -19.01
N ARG A 275 23.42 -15.22 -20.18
CA ARG A 275 24.31 -14.08 -20.42
C ARG A 275 23.58 -12.76 -20.24
N VAL A 276 22.38 -12.62 -20.82
CA VAL A 276 21.57 -11.40 -20.73
C VAL A 276 21.07 -11.18 -19.31
N TYR A 277 20.51 -12.22 -18.67
CA TYR A 277 20.08 -12.17 -17.28
C TYR A 277 21.23 -11.72 -16.38
N SER A 278 22.41 -12.34 -16.54
CA SER A 278 23.60 -11.95 -15.80
C SER A 278 23.95 -10.49 -16.05
N ALA A 279 23.99 -10.01 -17.31
CA ALA A 279 24.31 -8.63 -17.63
C ALA A 279 23.35 -7.61 -16.99
N LEU A 280 22.05 -7.91 -16.93
CA LEU A 280 21.05 -7.02 -16.33
C LEU A 280 21.05 -7.06 -14.78
N TYR A 281 21.54 -8.15 -14.16
CA TYR A 281 21.38 -8.39 -12.72
C TYR A 281 22.68 -8.55 -11.90
N LEU A 282 23.86 -8.60 -12.53
CA LEU A 282 25.17 -8.88 -11.88
C LEU A 282 25.62 -7.86 -10.81
N PHE A 283 24.95 -6.71 -10.67
CA PHE A 283 25.32 -5.66 -9.70
C PHE A 283 24.38 -5.59 -8.47
N GLY A 284 24.05 -6.74 -7.88
CA GLY A 284 23.57 -6.81 -6.50
C GLY A 284 22.14 -6.32 -6.25
N SER A 285 21.29 -6.20 -7.27
CA SER A 285 19.88 -5.93 -7.02
C SER A 285 19.13 -7.24 -6.78
N HIS A 286 18.65 -7.45 -5.55
CA HIS A 286 17.73 -8.54 -5.16
C HIS A 286 16.32 -8.40 -5.80
N THR A 287 16.24 -7.80 -6.99
CA THR A 287 14.98 -7.42 -7.64
C THR A 287 14.59 -8.37 -8.76
N ALA A 288 15.36 -9.44 -9.00
CA ALA A 288 14.98 -10.46 -9.97
C ALA A 288 13.61 -11.04 -9.58
N LEU A 289 12.70 -11.08 -10.54
CA LEU A 289 11.39 -11.66 -10.31
C LEU A 289 11.54 -13.16 -10.12
N ILE A 290 10.68 -13.75 -9.29
CA ILE A 290 10.73 -15.19 -8.97
C ILE A 290 10.72 -16.08 -10.24
N TYR A 291 10.06 -15.63 -11.30
CA TYR A 291 10.00 -16.28 -12.61
C TYR A 291 11.32 -16.23 -13.38
N GLU A 292 12.06 -15.13 -13.27
CA GLU A 292 13.37 -15.03 -13.92
C GLU A 292 14.37 -15.94 -13.19
N SER A 293 14.28 -16.06 -11.86
CA SER A 293 15.07 -17.03 -11.11
C SER A 293 14.75 -18.48 -11.52
N TYR A 294 13.47 -18.83 -11.67
CA TYR A 294 13.06 -20.13 -12.20
C TYR A 294 13.61 -20.38 -13.61
N ALA A 295 13.47 -19.40 -14.52
CA ALA A 295 13.97 -19.50 -15.88
C ALA A 295 15.50 -19.65 -15.95
N TRP A 296 16.23 -18.95 -15.07
CA TRP A 296 17.67 -19.10 -14.95
C TRP A 296 18.08 -20.50 -14.48
N LEU A 297 17.36 -21.06 -13.51
CA LEU A 297 17.59 -22.43 -13.06
C LEU A 297 17.32 -23.45 -14.18
N GLU A 298 16.22 -23.29 -14.91
CA GLU A 298 15.88 -24.15 -16.06
C GLU A 298 16.93 -24.06 -17.18
N ALA A 299 17.37 -22.85 -17.54
CA ALA A 299 18.43 -22.66 -18.53
C ALA A 299 19.75 -23.30 -18.10
N SER A 300 20.11 -23.14 -16.83
CA SER A 300 21.35 -23.69 -16.27
C SER A 300 21.32 -25.21 -16.19
N ASP A 301 20.17 -25.79 -15.85
CA ASP A 301 19.96 -27.24 -15.81
C ASP A 301 20.10 -27.89 -17.19
N GLN A 302 19.51 -27.27 -18.22
CA GLN A 302 19.67 -27.74 -19.60
C GLN A 302 21.13 -27.70 -20.06
N LEU A 303 21.86 -26.64 -19.69
CA LEU A 303 23.28 -26.47 -19.99
C LEU A 303 24.22 -27.20 -19.03
N ARG A 304 23.72 -28.05 -18.11
CA ARG A 304 24.55 -28.78 -17.13
C ARG A 304 25.68 -29.56 -17.79
N HIS A 305 25.44 -30.13 -18.96
CA HIS A 305 26.44 -30.89 -19.71
C HIS A 305 27.61 -30.03 -20.24
N ILE A 306 27.41 -28.71 -20.36
CA ILE A 306 28.43 -27.73 -20.80
C ILE A 306 29.04 -27.01 -19.59
N LEU A 307 28.21 -26.56 -18.65
CA LEU A 307 28.62 -25.73 -17.50
C LEU A 307 29.11 -26.54 -16.30
N GLY A 308 28.90 -27.85 -16.30
CA GLY A 308 29.09 -28.71 -15.13
C GLY A 308 27.89 -28.67 -14.18
N ASP A 309 28.03 -29.32 -13.02
CA ASP A 309 26.96 -29.32 -12.02
C ASP A 309 26.68 -27.89 -11.54
N PRO A 310 25.43 -27.39 -11.65
CA PRO A 310 25.10 -26.09 -11.10
C PRO A 310 25.31 -26.09 -9.59
N PRO A 311 25.55 -24.91 -8.97
CA PRO A 311 25.57 -24.80 -7.51
C PRO A 311 24.28 -25.40 -6.93
N LYS A 312 24.33 -25.91 -5.68
CA LYS A 312 23.38 -26.77 -4.92
C LYS A 312 21.86 -26.43 -4.92
N GLN A 313 21.36 -25.60 -5.84
CA GLN A 313 19.98 -25.17 -6.00
C GLN A 313 19.09 -26.16 -6.77
N THR A 314 19.53 -27.41 -6.99
CA THR A 314 18.71 -28.44 -7.65
C THR A 314 17.39 -28.70 -6.92
N GLY A 315 17.40 -28.62 -5.58
CA GLY A 315 16.18 -28.72 -4.77
C GLY A 315 15.17 -27.59 -5.03
N ASN A 316 15.64 -26.39 -5.40
CA ASN A 316 14.74 -25.27 -5.70
C ASN A 316 14.07 -25.42 -7.06
N LEU A 317 14.83 -25.87 -8.06
CA LEU A 317 14.31 -26.08 -9.40
C LEU A 317 13.18 -27.13 -9.40
N GLU A 318 13.35 -28.23 -8.68
CA GLU A 318 12.32 -29.27 -8.61
C GLU A 318 11.03 -28.75 -7.98
N LYS A 319 11.13 -27.95 -6.91
CA LYS A 319 9.96 -27.30 -6.30
C LYS A 319 9.22 -26.36 -7.25
N TYR A 320 9.94 -25.62 -8.10
CA TYR A 320 9.31 -24.80 -9.14
C TYR A 320 8.58 -25.67 -10.17
N ARG A 321 9.21 -26.76 -10.63
CA ARG A 321 8.62 -27.71 -11.58
C ARG A 321 7.36 -28.37 -11.01
N GLU A 322 7.40 -28.82 -9.76
CA GLU A 322 6.27 -29.37 -9.01
C GLU A 322 5.13 -28.36 -8.90
N ALA A 323 5.42 -27.14 -8.45
CA ALA A 323 4.41 -26.08 -8.34
C ALA A 323 3.79 -25.77 -9.70
N ARG A 324 4.60 -25.67 -10.76
CA ARG A 324 4.13 -25.43 -12.12
C ARG A 324 3.25 -26.56 -12.64
N ALA A 325 3.65 -27.81 -12.45
CA ALA A 325 2.88 -29.00 -12.85
C ALA A 325 1.54 -29.08 -12.10
N ALA A 326 1.50 -28.61 -10.85
CA ALA A 326 0.30 -28.54 -10.04
C ALA A 326 -0.57 -27.28 -10.30
N GLY A 327 -0.15 -26.37 -11.18
CA GLY A 327 -0.83 -25.08 -11.39
C GLY A 327 -0.83 -24.19 -10.15
N LEU A 328 0.17 -24.34 -9.27
CA LEU A 328 0.31 -23.59 -8.03
C LEU A 328 1.15 -22.33 -8.23
N SER A 329 0.87 -21.35 -7.38
CA SER A 329 1.65 -20.12 -7.33
C SER A 329 3.09 -20.39 -6.91
N PHE A 330 4.07 -19.80 -7.59
CA PHE A 330 5.47 -19.84 -7.12
C PHE A 330 5.69 -19.17 -5.76
N TYR A 331 4.82 -18.23 -5.38
CA TYR A 331 4.85 -17.60 -4.05
C TYR A 331 4.32 -18.52 -2.94
N ASN A 332 3.66 -19.63 -3.30
CA ASN A 332 3.13 -20.62 -2.37
C ASN A 332 4.08 -21.83 -2.20
N ILE A 333 5.24 -21.81 -2.85
CA ILE A 333 6.25 -22.85 -2.67
C ILE A 333 6.76 -22.79 -1.22
N LYS A 334 6.68 -23.92 -0.52
CA LYS A 334 7.31 -24.10 0.78
C LYS A 334 8.81 -24.35 0.58
N TRP A 335 9.59 -23.29 0.72
CA TRP A 335 11.04 -23.42 0.87
C TRP A 335 11.31 -24.13 2.20
N GLY A 336 12.15 -25.18 2.18
CA GLY A 336 12.53 -25.85 3.43
C GLY A 336 13.45 -24.90 4.21
N ASP A 337 13.59 -25.10 5.51
CA ASP A 337 14.48 -24.29 6.37
C ASP A 337 15.99 -24.61 6.13
N ASP A 338 16.36 -24.95 4.90
CA ASP A 338 17.69 -25.48 4.53
C ASP A 338 18.86 -24.51 4.81
#